data_AF-C3ZH43-F1
#
_entry.id   AF-C3ZH43-F1
#
_cell.length_a   1.000
_cell.length_b   1.000
_cell.length_c   1.000
_cell.angle_alpha   90.00
_cell.angle_beta   90.00
_cell.angle_gamma   90.00
#
_symmetry.space_group_name_H-M   'P 1'
#
loop_
_entity.id
_entity.type
_entity.pdbx_description
1 polymer ?
#
loop_
_entity_poly.entity_id
_entity_poly.type
_entity_poly.pdbx_seq_one_letter_code
_entity_poly.pdbx_strand_id
1 'polypeptide(L)'
;MTGNFLFLKYEDMKKNLRSVVSDVAAFLETSLDKAAVDSIAESCTFNSLKAAWGSSDDGLKKHLCRKGVIGDWKTMFTPEQNEAYDAKHKLRLEGTGLEFDFD
;
A
#
# COMPACT_ATOMS: atom_id res chain seq x y z
N MET A 1 26.19 4.22 -1.85
CA MET A 1 25.79 3.13 -0.94
C MET A 1 24.30 2.96 -1.07
N THR A 2 23.84 1.98 -1.82
CA THR A 2 22.44 1.54 -1.75
C THR A 2 22.28 0.78 -0.44
N GLY A 3 21.42 1.27 0.45
CA GLY A 3 21.13 0.58 1.70
C GLY A 3 20.42 -0.74 1.42
N ASN A 4 20.59 -1.76 2.27
CA ASN A 4 19.95 -3.07 2.12
C ASN A 4 18.47 -3.07 2.58
N PHE A 5 17.82 -1.91 2.56
CA PHE A 5 16.46 -1.71 3.03
C PHE A 5 15.71 -0.76 2.10
N LEU A 6 14.56 -1.21 1.61
CA LEU A 6 13.63 -0.39 0.84
C LEU A 6 12.39 -0.13 1.70
N PHE A 7 12.17 1.15 2.03
CA PHE A 7 10.96 1.58 2.73
C PHE A 7 9.89 1.98 1.71
N LEU A 8 8.71 1.37 1.78
CA LEU A 8 7.56 1.69 0.94
C LEU A 8 6.33 1.89 1.81
N LYS A 9 5.48 2.83 1.40
CA LYS A 9 4.17 3.06 2.03
C LYS A 9 3.05 2.54 1.14
N TYR A 10 1.97 2.10 1.77
CA TYR A 10 0.78 1.62 1.06
C TYR A 10 0.20 2.70 0.16
N GLU A 11 0.24 3.94 0.61
CA GLU A 11 -0.33 5.10 -0.06
C GLU A 11 0.44 5.46 -1.32
N ASP A 12 1.77 5.31 -1.29
CA ASP A 12 2.60 5.53 -2.47
C ASP A 12 2.30 4.49 -3.56
N MET A 13 2.10 3.23 -3.17
CA MET A 13 1.65 2.17 -4.08
C MET A 13 0.28 2.47 -4.69
N LYS A 14 -0.63 3.03 -3.89
CA LYS A 14 -1.97 3.42 -4.35
C LYS A 14 -1.94 4.61 -5.30
N LYS A 15 -1.02 5.57 -5.10
CA LYS A 15 -0.85 6.74 -5.97
C LYS A 15 -0.17 6.40 -7.28
N ASN A 16 0.90 5.61 -7.25
CA ASN A 16 1.62 5.23 -8.46
C ASN A 16 2.32 3.86 -8.34
N LEU A 17 1.53 2.80 -8.59
CA LEU A 17 2.03 1.43 -8.51
C LEU A 17 3.18 1.14 -9.48
N ARG A 18 3.20 1.75 -10.68
CA ARG A 18 4.27 1.57 -11.67
C ARG A 18 5.62 2.10 -11.16
N SER A 19 5.60 3.25 -10.51
CA SER A 19 6.81 3.82 -9.89
C SER A 19 7.34 2.86 -8.83
N VAL A 20 6.47 2.39 -7.94
CA VAL A 20 6.89 1.46 -6.87
C VAL A 20 7.42 0.14 -7.43
N VAL A 21 6.81 -0.42 -8.48
CA VAL A 21 7.34 -1.61 -9.16
C VAL A 21 8.75 -1.36 -9.72
N SER A 22 8.97 -0.17 -10.28
CA SER A 22 10.29 0.23 -10.79
C SER A 22 11.32 0.41 -9.66
N ASP A 23 10.91 1.00 -8.54
CA ASP A 23 11.75 1.18 -7.35
C ASP A 23 12.16 -0.18 -6.74
N VAL A 24 11.22 -1.12 -6.67
CA VAL A 24 11.49 -2.51 -6.23
C VAL A 24 12.43 -3.21 -7.19
N ALA A 25 12.24 -3.07 -8.50
CA ALA A 25 13.12 -3.68 -9.49
C ALA A 25 14.56 -3.13 -9.39
N ALA A 26 14.70 -1.81 -9.24
CA ALA A 26 16.00 -1.16 -9.04
C ALA A 26 16.66 -1.62 -7.73
N PHE A 27 15.90 -1.74 -6.65
CA PHE A 27 16.40 -2.23 -5.36
C PHE A 27 16.87 -3.69 -5.43
N LEU A 28 16.19 -4.53 -6.22
CA LEU A 28 16.56 -5.92 -6.48
C LEU A 28 17.59 -6.08 -7.62
N GLU A 29 18.17 -4.97 -8.11
CA GLU A 29 19.14 -4.94 -9.21
C GLU A 29 18.65 -5.68 -10.47
N THR A 30 17.34 -5.65 -10.71
CA THR A 30 16.67 -6.35 -11.82
C THR A 30 16.24 -5.35 -12.89
N SER A 31 16.58 -5.63 -14.14
CA SER A 31 16.15 -4.82 -15.28
C SER A 31 14.76 -5.25 -15.76
N LEU A 32 13.82 -4.31 -15.79
CA LEU A 32 12.49 -4.51 -16.38
C LEU A 32 12.28 -3.49 -17.50
N ASP A 33 11.73 -3.94 -18.63
CA ASP A 33 11.22 -3.03 -19.63
C ASP A 33 9.86 -2.45 -19.22
N LYS A 34 9.40 -1.45 -19.98
CA LYS A 34 8.12 -0.80 -19.71
C LYS A 34 6.93 -1.76 -19.73
N ALA A 35 6.93 -2.75 -20.65
CA ALA A 35 5.83 -3.69 -20.78
C ALA A 35 5.76 -4.64 -19.58
N ALA A 36 6.90 -5.07 -19.06
CA ALA A 36 6.99 -5.87 -17.85
C ALA A 36 6.51 -5.09 -16.62
N VAL A 37 6.94 -3.82 -16.46
CA VAL A 37 6.45 -2.95 -15.38
C VAL A 37 4.93 -2.77 -15.45
N ASP A 38 4.40 -2.49 -16.63
CA ASP A 38 2.96 -2.32 -16.85
C ASP A 38 2.18 -3.61 -16.51
N SER A 39 2.68 -4.77 -16.96
CA SER A 39 2.08 -6.08 -16.71
C SER A 39 2.06 -6.45 -15.22
N ILE A 40 3.17 -6.17 -14.50
CA ILE A 40 3.26 -6.43 -13.07
C ILE A 40 2.33 -5.51 -12.30
N ALA A 41 2.35 -4.20 -12.61
CA ALA A 41 1.48 -3.23 -11.97
C ALA A 41 -0.01 -3.61 -12.14
N GLU A 42 -0.44 -4.00 -13.34
CA GLU A 42 -1.82 -4.43 -13.61
C GLU A 42 -2.20 -5.69 -12.82
N SER A 43 -1.29 -6.67 -12.76
CA SER A 43 -1.50 -7.93 -12.04
C SER A 43 -1.57 -7.73 -10.53
N CYS A 44 -0.88 -6.71 -10.01
CA CYS A 44 -0.86 -6.32 -8.60
C CYS A 44 -1.97 -5.34 -8.21
N THR A 45 -2.89 -4.97 -9.12
CA THR A 45 -4.03 -4.12 -8.73
C THR A 45 -4.98 -4.86 -7.79
N PHE A 46 -5.72 -4.09 -6.99
CA PHE A 46 -6.73 -4.65 -6.09
C PHE A 46 -7.78 -5.50 -6.82
N ASN A 47 -8.21 -5.06 -8.00
CA ASN A 47 -9.23 -5.76 -8.79
C ASN A 47 -8.69 -7.10 -9.32
N SER A 48 -7.47 -7.11 -9.86
CA SER A 48 -6.80 -8.32 -10.34
C SER A 48 -6.62 -9.33 -9.20
N LEU A 49 -6.12 -8.88 -8.04
CA LEU A 49 -5.95 -9.75 -6.87
C LEU A 49 -7.30 -10.26 -6.33
N LYS A 50 -8.31 -9.40 -6.23
CA LYS A 50 -9.65 -9.79 -5.77
C LYS A 50 -10.29 -10.84 -6.69
N ALA A 51 -10.13 -10.70 -8.00
CA ALA A 51 -10.61 -11.69 -8.97
C ALA A 51 -9.86 -13.02 -8.82
N ALA A 52 -8.52 -12.97 -8.72
CA ALA A 52 -7.69 -14.16 -8.59
C ALA A 52 -7.92 -14.91 -7.27
N TRP A 53 -8.22 -14.21 -6.18
CA TRP A 53 -8.42 -14.82 -4.86
C TRP A 53 -9.87 -15.20 -4.59
N GLY A 54 -10.84 -14.48 -5.16
CA GLY A 54 -12.26 -14.80 -5.03
C GLY A 54 -12.62 -16.16 -5.62
N SER A 55 -11.87 -16.62 -6.63
CA SER A 55 -12.01 -17.94 -7.24
C SER A 55 -11.21 -19.05 -6.55
N SER A 56 -10.40 -18.74 -5.54
CA SER A 56 -9.57 -19.75 -4.86
C SER A 56 -10.42 -20.64 -3.94
N ASP A 57 -10.07 -21.92 -3.79
CA ASP A 57 -10.75 -22.82 -2.85
C ASP A 57 -10.40 -22.53 -1.38
N ASP A 58 -9.41 -21.66 -1.17
CA ASP A 58 -9.00 -21.19 0.14
C ASP A 58 -9.99 -20.14 0.67
N GLY A 59 -10.81 -20.55 1.65
CA GLY A 59 -11.79 -19.67 2.29
C GLY A 59 -11.19 -18.41 2.91
N LEU A 60 -9.92 -18.43 3.34
CA LEU A 60 -9.26 -17.24 3.87
C LEU A 60 -9.01 -16.22 2.77
N LYS A 61 -8.52 -16.66 1.61
CA LYS A 61 -8.22 -15.78 0.46
C LYS A 61 -9.46 -15.05 -0.06
N LYS A 62 -10.64 -15.69 0.00
CA LYS A 62 -11.91 -15.06 -0.39
C LYS A 62 -12.27 -13.83 0.45
N HIS A 63 -11.79 -13.76 1.69
CA HIS A 63 -12.13 -12.68 2.62
C HIS A 63 -11.01 -11.65 2.83
N LEU A 64 -9.82 -11.85 2.26
CA LEU A 64 -8.70 -10.90 2.41
C LEU A 64 -8.94 -9.57 1.68
N CYS A 65 -9.61 -9.57 0.52
CA CYS A 65 -9.82 -8.38 -0.29
C CYS A 65 -11.09 -7.61 0.14
N ARG A 66 -10.97 -6.71 1.14
CA ARG A 66 -12.10 -5.91 1.64
C ARG A 66 -12.46 -4.69 0.78
N LYS A 67 -11.63 -3.64 0.76
CA LYS A 67 -11.88 -2.39 0.00
C LYS A 67 -10.68 -1.89 -0.81
N GLY A 68 -9.45 -2.02 -0.29
CA GLY A 68 -8.25 -1.64 -1.02
C GLY A 68 -8.12 -0.13 -1.30
N VAL A 69 -8.56 0.71 -0.37
CA VAL A 69 -8.56 2.18 -0.49
C VAL A 69 -7.89 2.81 0.74
N ILE A 70 -7.29 3.98 0.52
CA ILE A 70 -6.86 4.89 1.59
C ILE A 70 -8.12 5.64 2.09
N GLY A 71 -8.12 6.10 3.33
CA GLY A 71 -9.22 6.93 3.86
C GLY A 71 -10.43 6.18 4.40
N ASP A 72 -10.50 4.85 4.32
CA ASP A 72 -11.66 4.09 4.84
C ASP A 72 -11.85 4.20 6.35
N TRP A 73 -10.81 4.63 7.08
CA TRP A 73 -10.89 4.92 8.51
C TRP A 73 -11.96 5.99 8.82
N LYS A 74 -12.23 6.92 7.88
CA LYS A 74 -13.24 7.97 8.03
C LYS A 74 -14.66 7.42 8.19
N THR A 75 -14.92 6.20 7.71
CA THR A 75 -16.23 5.55 7.89
C THR A 75 -16.36 4.81 9.21
N MET A 76 -15.26 4.69 9.96
CA MET A 76 -15.18 3.85 11.17
C MET A 76 -15.05 4.68 12.45
N PHE A 77 -14.40 5.84 12.38
CA PHE A 77 -14.11 6.69 13.53
C PHE A 77 -15.22 7.74 13.73
N THR A 78 -15.62 7.96 14.97
CA THR A 78 -16.35 9.19 15.34
C THR A 78 -15.39 10.38 15.37
N PRO A 79 -15.89 11.64 15.29
CA PRO A 79 -15.03 12.82 15.39
C PRO A 79 -14.15 12.84 16.66
N GLU A 80 -14.71 12.44 17.80
CA GLU A 80 -14.01 12.41 19.09
C GLU A 80 -12.90 11.34 19.11
N GLN A 81 -13.17 10.17 18.50
CA GLN A 81 -12.17 9.11 18.36
C GLN A 81 -11.04 9.54 17.43
N ASN A 82 -11.37 10.26 16.35
CA ASN A 82 -10.37 10.77 15.42
C ASN A 82 -9.45 11.79 16.09
N GLU A 83 -10.02 12.78 16.80
CA GLU A 83 -9.22 13.78 17.53
C GLU A 83 -8.30 13.13 18.57
N ALA A 84 -8.81 12.14 19.32
CA ALA A 84 -8.01 11.38 20.28
C ALA A 84 -6.90 10.54 19.61
N TYR A 85 -7.14 10.03 18.40
CA TYR A 85 -6.12 9.32 17.62
C TYR A 85 -5.06 10.27 17.08
N ASP A 86 -5.45 11.41 16.50
CA ASP A 86 -4.55 12.43 15.96
C ASP A 86 -3.56 12.93 17.02
N ALA A 87 -4.05 13.20 18.23
CA ALA A 87 -3.21 13.60 19.36
C ALA A 87 -2.17 12.53 19.73
N LYS A 88 -2.57 11.25 19.75
CA LYS A 88 -1.66 10.13 20.03
C LYS A 88 -0.69 9.88 18.89
N HIS A 89 -1.14 10.00 17.65
CA HIS A 89 -0.33 9.84 16.44
C HIS A 89 0.78 10.87 16.42
N LYS A 90 0.45 12.15 16.62
CA LYS A 90 1.44 13.24 16.71
C LYS A 90 2.47 12.96 17.80
N LEU A 91 2.03 12.68 19.04
CA LEU A 91 2.94 12.43 20.16
C LEU A 91 3.92 11.28 19.89
N ARG A 92 3.50 10.24 19.14
CA ARG A 92 4.32 9.04 18.90
C ARG A 92 5.27 9.17 17.71
N LEU A 93 4.93 9.98 16.71
CA LEU A 93 5.68 10.05 15.46
C LEU A 93 6.44 11.36 15.28
N GLU A 94 6.16 12.37 16.09
CA GLU A 94 6.94 13.60 16.11
C GLU A 94 8.43 13.31 16.33
N GLY A 95 9.28 13.85 15.46
CA GLY A 95 10.73 13.64 15.49
C GLY A 95 11.22 12.33 14.87
N THR A 96 10.33 11.41 14.45
CA THR A 96 10.76 10.15 13.80
C THR A 96 11.12 10.32 12.32
N GLY A 97 10.64 11.40 11.69
CA GLY A 97 10.74 11.62 10.25
C GLY A 97 9.78 10.78 9.41
N LEU A 98 8.90 9.99 10.04
CA LEU A 98 7.86 9.22 9.34
C LEU A 98 6.65 10.10 9.05
N GLU A 99 6.26 10.13 7.78
CA GLU A 99 5.07 10.84 7.29
C GLU A 99 4.18 9.89 6.51
N PHE A 100 2.87 9.93 6.80
CA PHE A 100 1.85 9.07 6.21
C PHE A 100 0.80 9.91 5.52
N ASP A 101 0.26 9.40 4.41
CA ASP A 101 -0.95 9.95 3.83
C ASP A 101 -2.15 9.18 4.40
N PHE A 102 -3.22 9.87 4.73
CA PHE A 102 -4.42 9.26 5.27
C PHE A 102 -5.60 9.32 4.29
N ASP A 103 -5.37 9.88 3.09
CA ASP A 103 -6.38 10.15 2.06
C ASP A 103 -6.07 9.55 0.68
#